data_AF-A0A8S3ZFX0-F1
#
_entry.id   AF-A0A8S3ZFX0-F1
#
_cell.length_a   1.000
_cell.length_b   1.000
_cell.length_c   1.000
_cell.angle_alpha   90.00
_cell.angle_beta   90.00
_cell.angle_gamma   90.00
#
_symmetry.space_group_name_H-M   'P 1'
#
loop_
_entity.id
_entity.type
_entity.pdbx_description
1 polymer ?
#
loop_
_entity_poly.entity_id
_entity_poly.type
_entity_poly.pdbx_seq_one_letter_code
_entity_poly.pdbx_strand_id
1 'polypeptide(L)' 'MAAPQRYPCLVCEQVFTEVRNLKRHVKNIHAMERYVCSFCNKQFTRIDNMH' A
#
# COMPACT_ATOMS: atom_id res chain seq x y z
N MET A 1 24.56 13.90 11.75
CA MET A 1 24.08 12.50 11.70
C MET A 1 22.57 12.54 11.51
N ALA A 2 22.05 12.22 10.33
CA ALA A 2 20.60 12.16 10.12
C ALA A 2 20.09 10.83 10.67
N ALA A 3 19.19 10.86 11.66
CA ALA A 3 18.51 9.65 12.10
C ALA A 3 17.69 9.08 10.92
N PRO A 4 17.67 7.75 10.71
CA PRO A 4 16.82 7.17 9.68
C PRO A 4 15.37 7.48 10.03
N GLN A 5 14.72 8.31 9.21
CA GLN A 5 13.34 8.66 9.43
C GLN A 5 12.48 7.42 9.15
N ARG A 6 11.81 6.94 10.21
CA ARG A 6 10.92 5.77 10.15
C ARG A 6 9.48 6.25 10.07
N TYR A 7 8.70 5.57 9.26
CA TYR A 7 7.30 5.85 8.99
C TYR A 7 6.48 4.65 9.45
N PRO A 8 6.03 4.63 10.72
CA PRO A 8 5.17 3.57 11.22
C PRO A 8 3.78 3.66 10.58
N CYS A 9 3.19 2.50 10.31
CA CYS A 9 1.78 2.39 9.99
C CYS A 9 0.96 2.66 11.27
N LEU A 10 -0.10 3.43 11.15
CA LEU A 10 -0.99 3.73 12.29
C LEU A 10 -2.12 2.70 12.44
N VAL A 11 -2.24 1.77 11.49
CA VAL A 11 -3.29 0.75 11.45
C VAL A 11 -2.75 -0.63 11.83
N CYS A 12 -1.45 -0.87 11.66
CA CYS A 12 -0.77 -2.10 12.06
C CYS A 12 0.67 -1.83 12.51
N GLU A 13 1.35 -2.85 13.04
CA GLU A 13 2.70 -2.73 13.62
C GLU A 13 3.84 -2.68 12.57
N GLN A 14 3.53 -2.42 11.30
CA GLN A 14 4.53 -2.33 10.24
C GLN A 14 5.22 -0.97 10.21
N VAL A 15 6.55 -0.96 10.07
CA VAL A 15 7.37 0.25 10.01
C VAL A 15 8.16 0.30 8.72
N PHE A 16 8.10 1.43 8.03
CA PHE A 16 8.77 1.64 6.75
C PHE A 16 9.87 2.68 6.87
N THR A 17 10.89 2.59 6.02
CA THR A 17 11.96 3.60 5.91
C THR A 17 11.63 4.71 4.92
N GLU A 18 10.53 4.58 4.18
CA GLU A 18 10.12 5.53 3.14
C GLU A 18 8.61 5.78 3.18
N VAL A 19 8.20 7.05 3.04
CA VAL A 19 6.78 7.46 2.99
C VAL A 19 6.02 6.76 1.86
N ARG A 20 6.65 6.60 0.68
CA ARG A 20 6.00 5.95 -0.48
C ARG A 20 5.60 4.50 -0.18
N ASN A 21 6.41 3.79 0.59
CA ASN A 21 6.16 2.40 0.95
C ASN A 21 5.03 2.32 1.97
N LEU A 22 5.03 3.20 2.98
CA LEU A 22 3.92 3.30 3.93
C LEU A 22 2.59 3.63 3.22
N LYS A 23 2.56 4.64 2.36
CA LYS A 23 1.35 5.01 1.60
C LYS A 23 0.82 3.83 0.77
N ARG A 24 1.70 3.13 0.04
CA ARG A 24 1.33 1.95 -0.74
C ARG A 24 0.79 0.83 0.15
N HIS A 25 1.43 0.56 1.27
CA HIS A 25 0.97 -0.44 2.24
C HIS A 25 -0.45 -0.10 2.75
N VAL A 26 -0.67 1.13 3.22
CA VAL A 26 -1.99 1.56 3.71
C VAL A 26 -3.04 1.42 2.61
N LYS A 27 -2.75 1.86 1.39
CA LYS A 27 -3.67 1.75 0.26
C LYS A 27 -4.06 0.31 -0.07
N ASN A 28 -3.08 -0.59 -0.09
CA ASN A 28 -3.28 -1.98 -0.51
C ASN A 28 -3.90 -2.86 0.59
N ILE A 29 -3.53 -2.63 1.85
CA ILE A 29 -3.88 -3.51 2.98
C ILE A 29 -5.04 -2.95 3.78
N HIS A 30 -5.10 -1.62 3.97
CA HIS A 30 -6.04 -0.99 4.90
C HIS A 30 -7.13 -0.16 4.21
N ALA A 31 -6.84 0.52 3.09
CA ALA A 31 -7.82 1.33 2.38
C ALA A 31 -8.84 0.49 1.59
N MET A 32 -8.59 -0.82 1.44
CA MET A 32 -9.44 -1.76 0.71
C MET A 32 -9.79 -1.27 -0.71
N GLU A 33 -8.98 -0.36 -1.26
CA GLU A 33 -9.14 0.17 -2.61
C GLU A 33 -8.76 -0.94 -3.60
N ARG A 34 -9.78 -1.69 -3.99
CA ARG A 34 -9.67 -2.74 -4.99
C ARG A 34 -9.87 -2.13 -6.36
N TYR A 35 -8.88 -2.24 -7.20
CA TYR A 35 -9.02 -1.95 -8.60
C TYR A 35 -9.78 -3.10 -9.24
N VAL A 36 -11.01 -2.81 -9.69
CA VAL A 36 -11.83 -3.77 -10.41
C VAL A 36 -11.55 -3.61 -11.89
N CYS A 37 -11.12 -4.68 -12.55
CA CYS A 37 -11.05 -4.70 -14.01
C CYS A 37 -12.46 -4.86 -14.58
N SER A 38 -12.95 -3.88 -15.35
CA SER A 38 -14.29 -3.91 -15.94
C SER A 38 -14.48 -5.01 -17.00
N PHE A 39 -13.39 -5.58 -17.54
CA PHE A 39 -13.46 -6.60 -18.59
C PHE A 39 -13.57 -8.04 -18.03
N CYS A 40 -12.90 -8.32 -16.91
CA CYS A 40 -12.86 -9.67 -16.33
C CYS A 40 -13.40 -9.73 -14.88
N ASN A 41 -13.89 -8.60 -14.35
CA ASN A 41 -14.45 -8.44 -13.00
C ASN A 41 -13.51 -8.90 -11.87
N LYS A 42 -12.20 -8.97 -12.14
CA LYS A 42 -11.19 -9.32 -11.14
C LYS A 42 -10.84 -8.13 -10.27
N GLN A 43 -10.65 -8.41 -8.98
CA GLN A 43 -10.29 -7.42 -7.97
C GLN A 43 -8.80 -7.50 -7.69
N PHE A 44 -8.10 -6.39 -7.86
CA PHE A 44 -6.67 -6.29 -7.60
C PHE A 44 -6.42 -5.26 -6.50
N THR A 45 -5.50 -5.57 -5.59
CA THR A 45 -5.07 -4.63 -4.53
C THR A 45 -3.96 -3.69 -5.01
N ARG A 46 -3.41 -3.91 -6.22
CA ARG A 46 -2.33 -3.11 -6.82
C ARG A 46 -2.50 -2.99 -8.33
N ILE A 47 -2.21 -1.81 -8.88
CA ILE A 47 -2.25 -1.53 -10.32
C ILE A 47 -1.21 -2.38 -11.08
N ASP A 48 -0.02 -2.59 -10.48
CA ASP A 48 1.04 -3.41 -11.09
C ASP A 48 0.68 -4.90 -11.25
N ASN A 49 -0.32 -5.38 -10.51
CA ASN A 49 -0.79 -6.76 -10.60
C ASN A 49 -1.98 -6.94 -11.56
N MET A 50 -2.41 -5.89 -12.30
CA MET A 50 -3.61 -5.90 -13.15
C MET A 50 -3.41 -6.47 -14.57
N HIS A 51 -2.51 -7.45 -14.77
CA HIS A 51 -2.35 -8.11 -16.08
C HIS A 51 -3.45 -9.12 -16.38
#